data_AF-A0A7I4Z5A8-F1
#
_entry.id   AF-A0A7I4Z5A8-F1
#
_cell.length_a   1.000
_cell.length_b   1.000
_cell.length_c   1.000
_cell.angle_alpha   90.00
_cell.angle_beta   90.00
_cell.angle_gamma   90.00
#
_symmetry.space_group_name_H-M   'P 1'
#
loop_
_entity.id
_entity.type
_entity.pdbx_description
1 polymer ?
#
loop_
_entity_poly.entity_id
_entity_poly.type
_entity_poly.pdbx_seq_one_letter_code
_entity_poly.pdbx_strand_id
1 'polypeptide(L)'
;MSFVAHMLGNMFITVNRFTAICLMHKHAKIWSRKNVWIVIGTQYVASFAACSYLLWSKLEYIQNSDGTTKLKGFEKHIDVLIRSTFVGTCAIYASVTVVLNARLLFVWHKISKMSDYARHSRSEKNLLMYTIFVFVFTMLMCSQQFTVGIAAVANNNDMYLWASRQFFWINDVMLVIQLPILLLYFVLLYDKHLMSRIINKNSSN
;
A
#
# COMPACT_ATOMS: atom_id res chain seq x y z
N MET A 1 0.81 -13.31 3.31
CA MET A 1 1.00 -12.37 4.43
C MET A 1 1.60 -11.03 4.00
N SER A 2 2.75 -11.00 3.31
CA SER A 2 3.42 -9.74 2.93
C SER A 2 2.53 -8.79 2.12
N PHE A 3 1.83 -9.31 1.10
CA PHE A 3 1.00 -8.50 0.19
C PHE A 3 -0.06 -7.65 0.90
N VAL A 4 -0.88 -8.27 1.76
CA VAL A 4 -1.96 -7.57 2.49
C VAL A 4 -1.37 -6.51 3.42
N ALA A 5 -0.27 -6.84 4.10
CA ALA A 5 0.45 -5.90 4.93
C ALA A 5 0.99 -4.71 4.11
N HIS A 6 1.54 -4.95 2.92
CA HIS A 6 2.02 -3.88 2.04
C HIS A 6 0.88 -2.97 1.59
N MET A 7 -0.26 -3.53 1.17
CA MET A 7 -1.43 -2.76 0.72
C MET A 7 -1.98 -1.88 1.85
N LEU A 8 -2.16 -2.45 3.04
CA LEU A 8 -2.61 -1.70 4.22
C LEU A 8 -1.59 -0.62 4.63
N GLY A 9 -0.30 -0.93 4.59
CA GLY A 9 0.76 0.04 4.86
C GLY A 9 0.72 1.23 3.89
N ASN A 10 0.58 0.97 2.59
CA ASN A 10 0.45 2.03 1.57
C ASN A 10 -0.80 2.88 1.77
N MET A 11 -1.90 2.25 2.17
CA MET A 11 -3.12 2.96 2.50
C MET A 11 -2.89 3.91 3.68
N PHE A 12 -2.26 3.44 4.76
CA PHE A 12 -1.95 4.30 5.92
C PHE A 12 -0.97 5.43 5.59
N ILE A 13 0.05 5.20 4.75
CA ILE A 13 0.94 6.27 4.26
C ILE A 13 0.13 7.34 3.50
N THR A 14 -0.80 6.90 2.65
CA THR A 14 -1.66 7.82 1.89
C THR A 14 -2.55 8.64 2.83
N VAL A 15 -3.17 8.01 3.84
CA VAL A 15 -3.97 8.70 4.86
C VAL A 15 -3.12 9.67 5.68
N ASN A 16 -1.90 9.26 6.07
CA ASN A 16 -0.97 10.11 6.81
C ASN A 16 -0.65 11.40 6.04
N ARG A 17 -0.36 11.28 4.75
CA ARG A 17 -0.07 12.43 3.89
C ARG A 17 -1.29 13.29 3.64
N PHE A 18 -2.44 12.66 3.36
CA PHE A 18 -3.70 13.38 3.19
C PHE A 18 -4.02 14.22 4.44
N THR A 19 -3.93 13.62 5.62
CA THR A 19 -4.16 14.33 6.89
C THR A 19 -3.10 15.39 7.17
N ALA A 20 -1.84 15.19 6.75
CA ALA A 20 -0.78 16.20 6.90
C ALA A 20 -1.08 17.46 6.10
N ILE A 21 -1.54 17.32 4.85
CA ILE A 21 -1.78 18.46 3.95
C ILE A 21 -3.17 19.06 4.19
N CYS A 22 -4.21 18.23 4.31
CA CYS A 22 -5.59 18.70 4.38
C CYS A 22 -6.07 18.99 5.82
N LEU A 23 -5.44 18.40 6.85
CA LEU A 23 -5.85 18.50 8.25
C LEU A 23 -4.68 18.89 9.17
N MET A 24 -3.87 19.88 8.76
CA MET A 24 -2.66 20.33 9.47
C MET A 24 -2.85 20.50 10.98
N HIS A 25 -3.94 21.14 11.42
CA HIS A 25 -4.21 21.39 12.84
C HIS A 25 -4.44 20.10 13.66
N LYS A 26 -4.99 19.04 13.06
CA LYS A 26 -5.28 17.76 13.76
C LYS A 26 -4.21 16.70 13.51
N HIS A 27 -3.31 16.90 12.55
CA HIS A 27 -2.34 15.90 12.11
C HIS A 27 -1.47 15.38 13.26
N ALA A 28 -0.89 16.28 14.05
CA ALA A 28 -0.02 15.90 15.19
C ALA A 28 -0.77 15.07 16.26
N LYS A 29 -2.06 15.34 16.47
CA LYS A 29 -2.90 14.57 17.41
C LYS A 29 -3.23 13.18 16.85
N ILE A 30 -3.54 13.09 15.55
CA ILE A 30 -3.90 11.83 14.89
C ILE A 30 -2.67 10.92 14.79
N TRP A 31 -1.53 11.46 14.37
CA TRP A 31 -0.30 10.71 14.08
C TRP A 31 0.75 10.82 15.18
N SER A 32 0.32 10.86 16.43
CA SER A 32 1.22 10.77 17.58
C SER A 32 2.02 9.46 17.55
N ARG A 33 3.22 9.46 18.15
CA ARG A 33 4.10 8.27 18.21
C ARG A 33 3.39 7.02 18.70
N LYS A 34 2.51 7.15 19.71
CA LYS A 34 1.70 6.03 20.24
C LYS A 34 0.71 5.51 19.19
N ASN A 35 0.00 6.41 18.52
CA ASN A 35 -0.98 6.04 17.49
C ASN A 35 -0.33 5.36 16.28
N VAL A 36 0.87 5.81 15.88
CA VAL A 36 1.63 5.19 14.79
C VAL A 36 1.94 3.73 15.09
N TRP A 37 2.39 3.41 16.32
CA TRP A 37 2.62 2.03 16.73
C TRP A 37 1.33 1.20 16.73
N ILE A 38 0.20 1.79 17.13
CA ILE A 38 -1.11 1.12 17.06
C ILE A 38 -1.48 0.82 15.60
N VAL A 39 -1.27 1.77 14.67
CA VAL A 39 -1.53 1.57 13.24
C VAL A 39 -0.66 0.46 12.67
N ILE A 40 0.65 0.44 12.99
CA ILE A 40 1.58 -0.62 12.56
C ILE A 40 1.13 -1.98 13.14
N GLY A 41 0.79 -2.03 14.43
CA GLY A 41 0.30 -3.26 15.06
C GLY A 41 -0.99 -3.77 14.39
N THR A 42 -1.95 -2.87 14.16
CA THR A 42 -3.22 -3.18 13.49
C THR A 42 -3.00 -3.70 12.07
N GLN A 43 -2.05 -3.12 11.32
CA GLN A 43 -1.67 -3.59 9.99
C GLN A 43 -1.21 -5.06 10.01
N TYR A 44 -0.30 -5.43 10.91
CA TYR A 44 0.20 -6.79 10.99
C TYR A 44 -0.86 -7.77 11.50
N VAL A 45 -1.65 -7.38 12.51
CA VAL A 45 -2.75 -8.21 13.04
C VAL A 45 -3.80 -8.46 11.96
N ALA A 46 -4.24 -7.43 11.22
CA ALA A 46 -5.19 -7.58 10.12
C ALA A 46 -4.63 -8.46 8.99
N SER A 47 -3.34 -8.31 8.67
CA SER A 47 -2.69 -9.12 7.64
C SER A 47 -2.53 -10.57 8.05
N PHE A 48 -2.26 -10.82 9.33
CA PHE A 48 -2.21 -12.17 9.89
C PHE A 48 -3.59 -12.81 9.88
N ALA A 49 -4.63 -12.08 10.33
CA ALA A 49 -6.01 -12.56 10.31
C ALA A 49 -6.48 -12.88 8.88
N ALA A 50 -6.13 -12.05 7.90
CA ALA A 50 -6.43 -12.27 6.48
C ALA A 50 -5.66 -13.44 5.85
N CYS A 51 -4.65 -13.99 6.53
CA CYS A 51 -3.85 -15.12 6.05
C CYS A 51 -3.94 -16.35 6.98
N SER A 52 -4.71 -16.29 8.07
CA SER A 52 -4.72 -17.33 9.10
C SER A 52 -5.20 -18.68 8.57
N TYR A 53 -6.14 -18.67 7.62
CA TYR A 53 -6.66 -19.88 6.96
C TYR A 53 -5.57 -20.67 6.22
N LEU A 54 -4.44 -20.04 5.85
CA LEU A 54 -3.32 -20.75 5.21
C LEU A 54 -2.64 -21.74 6.17
N LEU A 55 -2.65 -21.46 7.48
CA LEU A 55 -2.00 -22.32 8.48
C LEU A 55 -2.70 -23.68 8.63
N TRP A 56 -3.99 -23.75 8.29
CA TRP A 56 -4.79 -24.97 8.33
C TRP A 56 -5.02 -25.60 6.96
N SER A 57 -4.44 -25.04 5.90
CA SER A 57 -4.67 -25.53 4.54
C SER A 57 -3.85 -26.79 4.25
N LYS A 58 -4.48 -27.76 3.58
CA LYS A 58 -3.79 -28.94 3.07
C LYS A 58 -3.29 -28.67 1.65
N LEU A 59 -2.11 -29.22 1.34
CA LEU A 59 -1.53 -29.18 0.01
C LEU A 59 -1.99 -30.42 -0.77
N GLU A 60 -2.51 -30.22 -1.97
CA GLU A 60 -2.83 -31.29 -2.90
C GLU A 60 -1.60 -31.66 -3.72
N TYR A 61 -1.32 -32.97 -3.81
CA TYR A 61 -0.27 -33.54 -4.64
C TYR A 61 -0.90 -34.40 -5.73
N ILE A 62 -0.39 -34.29 -6.97
CA ILE A 62 -0.70 -35.23 -8.05
C ILE A 62 0.42 -36.25 -8.10
N GLN A 63 0.07 -37.52 -8.02
CA GLN A 63 0.98 -38.60 -8.32
C GLN A 63 0.94 -38.87 -9.83
N ASN A 64 2.07 -38.64 -10.49
CA ASN A 64 2.23 -38.92 -11.90
C ASN A 64 2.38 -40.44 -12.10
N SER A 65 2.11 -40.89 -13.33
CA SER A 65 2.24 -42.30 -13.73
C SER A 65 3.67 -42.84 -13.67
N ASP A 66 4.67 -41.96 -13.58
CA ASP A 66 6.10 -42.27 -13.40
C ASP A 66 6.49 -42.44 -11.91
N GLY A 67 5.53 -42.38 -11.00
CA GLY A 67 5.74 -42.47 -9.55
C GLY A 67 6.18 -41.16 -8.89
N THR A 68 6.39 -40.08 -9.65
CA THR A 68 6.77 -38.77 -9.10
C THR A 68 5.55 -38.03 -8.56
N THR A 69 5.70 -37.35 -7.42
CA THR A 69 4.65 -36.49 -6.85
C THR A 69 4.91 -35.04 -7.24
N LYS A 70 4.01 -34.43 -8.01
CA LYS A 70 4.04 -32.98 -8.28
C LYS A 70 3.07 -32.26 -7.35
N LEU A 71 3.51 -31.15 -6.77
CA LEU A 71 2.64 -30.26 -6.02
C LEU A 71 1.62 -29.65 -6.99
N LYS A 72 0.33 -29.92 -6.76
CA LYS A 72 -0.78 -29.35 -7.54
C LYS A 72 -1.12 -27.95 -7.05
N GLY A 73 -0.98 -27.72 -5.75
CA GLY A 73 -1.28 -26.45 -5.08
C GLY A 73 -2.10 -26.67 -3.81
N PHE A 74 -2.89 -25.67 -3.43
CA PHE A 74 -3.84 -25.79 -2.32
C PHE A 74 -5.13 -26.49 -2.79
N GLU A 75 -5.89 -27.02 -1.82
CA GLU A 75 -7.27 -27.44 -2.07
C GLU A 75 -8.06 -26.33 -2.78
N LYS A 76 -8.91 -26.70 -3.74
CA LYS A 76 -9.65 -25.76 -4.61
C LYS A 76 -10.40 -24.67 -3.82
N HIS A 77 -10.97 -25.03 -2.67
CA HIS A 77 -11.66 -24.09 -1.79
C HIS A 77 -10.72 -23.02 -1.21
N ILE A 78 -9.52 -23.42 -0.78
CA ILE A 78 -8.51 -22.51 -0.24
C ILE A 78 -7.96 -21.59 -1.34
N ASP A 79 -7.72 -22.12 -2.55
CA ASP A 79 -7.26 -21.31 -3.68
C ASP A 79 -8.24 -20.19 -4.04
N VAL A 80 -9.55 -20.48 -4.02
CA VAL A 80 -10.60 -19.45 -4.23
C VAL A 80 -10.57 -18.40 -3.11
N LEU A 81 -10.43 -18.82 -1.85
CA LEU A 81 -10.34 -17.89 -0.71
C LEU A 81 -9.12 -16.97 -0.79
N ILE A 82 -7.96 -17.51 -1.19
CA ILE A 82 -6.73 -16.73 -1.41
C ILE A 82 -6.97 -15.64 -2.46
N ARG A 83 -7.50 -16.04 -3.62
CA ARG A 83 -7.77 -15.12 -4.73
C ARG A 83 -8.78 -14.05 -4.34
N SER A 84 -9.88 -14.45 -3.67
CA SER A 84 -10.88 -13.51 -3.18
C SER A 84 -10.31 -12.53 -2.17
N THR A 85 -9.42 -12.98 -1.28
CA THR A 85 -8.75 -12.12 -0.30
C THR A 85 -7.87 -11.07 -0.98
N PHE A 86 -7.09 -11.47 -1.99
CA PHE A 86 -6.24 -10.53 -2.72
C PHE A 86 -7.04 -9.54 -3.56
N VAL A 87 -8.02 -10.01 -4.33
CA VAL A 87 -8.91 -9.14 -5.12
C VAL A 87 -9.67 -8.17 -4.22
N GLY A 88 -10.24 -8.65 -3.11
CA GLY A 88 -10.93 -7.81 -2.13
C GLY A 88 -10.01 -6.76 -1.51
N THR A 89 -8.80 -7.14 -1.13
CA THR A 89 -7.80 -6.19 -0.59
C THR A 89 -7.44 -5.12 -1.62
N CYS A 90 -7.23 -5.50 -2.89
CA CYS A 90 -6.98 -4.57 -3.99
C CYS A 90 -8.15 -3.62 -4.21
N ALA A 91 -9.40 -4.10 -4.16
CA ALA A 91 -10.59 -3.27 -4.33
C ALA A 91 -10.72 -2.22 -3.22
N ILE A 92 -10.56 -2.63 -1.96
CA ILE A 92 -10.59 -1.72 -0.80
C ILE A 92 -9.45 -0.71 -0.91
N TYR A 93 -8.23 -1.17 -1.16
CA TYR A 93 -7.07 -0.30 -1.34
C TYR A 93 -7.31 0.73 -2.45
N ALA A 94 -7.76 0.27 -3.62
CA ALA A 94 -7.92 1.13 -4.78
C ALA A 94 -8.99 2.19 -4.55
N SER A 95 -10.14 1.81 -3.99
CA SER A 95 -11.22 2.74 -3.67
C SER A 95 -10.77 3.86 -2.71
N VAL A 96 -10.09 3.50 -1.61
CA VAL A 96 -9.62 4.47 -0.62
C VAL A 96 -8.52 5.36 -1.19
N THR A 97 -7.52 4.76 -1.84
CA THR A 97 -6.34 5.51 -2.29
C THR A 97 -6.61 6.37 -3.52
N VAL A 98 -7.47 5.99 -4.46
CA VAL A 98 -7.87 6.86 -5.58
C VAL A 98 -8.51 8.14 -5.05
N VAL A 99 -9.48 8.00 -4.14
CA VAL A 99 -10.22 9.14 -3.58
C VAL A 99 -9.28 10.08 -2.83
N LEU A 100 -8.39 9.53 -2.00
CA LEU A 100 -7.44 10.34 -1.22
C LEU A 100 -6.38 11.01 -2.11
N ASN A 101 -5.81 10.29 -3.09
CA ASN A 101 -4.80 10.85 -3.99
C ASN A 101 -5.41 11.90 -4.93
N ALA A 102 -6.63 11.70 -5.43
CA ALA A 102 -7.32 12.71 -6.24
C ALA A 102 -7.55 14.02 -5.46
N ARG A 103 -8.02 13.92 -4.20
CA ARG A 103 -8.16 15.10 -3.33
C ARG A 103 -6.83 15.75 -3.01
N LEU A 104 -5.78 14.96 -2.76
CA LEU A 104 -4.42 15.45 -2.50
C LEU A 104 -3.89 16.27 -3.68
N LEU A 105 -4.04 15.75 -4.90
CA LEU A 105 -3.63 16.43 -6.13
C LEU A 105 -4.41 17.73 -6.35
N PHE A 106 -5.71 17.75 -6.07
CA PHE A 106 -6.52 18.95 -6.19
C PHE A 106 -6.08 20.06 -5.22
N VAL A 107 -5.91 19.72 -3.95
CA VAL A 107 -5.43 20.67 -2.92
C VAL A 107 -4.03 21.16 -3.26
N TRP A 108 -3.15 20.26 -3.68
CA TRP A 108 -1.80 20.60 -4.11
C TRP A 108 -1.81 21.56 -5.31
N HIS A 109 -2.62 21.30 -6.33
CA HIS A 109 -2.74 22.16 -7.50
C HIS A 109 -3.19 23.57 -7.10
N LYS A 110 -4.17 23.66 -6.19
CA LYS A 110 -4.65 24.95 -5.65
C LYS A 110 -3.54 25.72 -4.93
N ILE A 111 -2.78 25.06 -4.05
CA ILE A 111 -1.67 25.67 -3.30
C ILE A 111 -0.54 26.09 -4.27
N SER A 112 -0.24 25.26 -5.26
CA SER A 112 0.84 25.53 -6.23
C SER A 112 0.61 26.79 -7.08
N LYS A 113 -0.66 27.14 -7.33
CA LYS A 113 -1.04 28.37 -8.05
C LYS A 113 -0.92 29.63 -7.20
N MET A 114 -0.90 29.50 -5.87
CA MET A 114 -0.92 30.64 -4.94
C MET A 114 0.46 31.00 -4.36
N SER A 115 1.51 30.19 -4.58
CA SER A 115 2.79 30.37 -3.88
C SER A 115 3.97 30.72 -4.79
N ASP A 116 4.53 31.93 -4.61
CA ASP A 116 5.90 32.32 -5.06
C ASP A 116 7.02 31.76 -4.15
N TYR A 117 6.68 30.88 -3.20
CA TYR A 117 7.63 30.30 -2.23
C TYR A 117 8.47 29.15 -2.83
N ALA A 118 9.41 29.51 -3.71
CA ALA A 118 10.20 28.56 -4.52
C ALA A 118 11.14 27.64 -3.72
N ARG A 119 11.58 28.00 -2.50
CA ARG A 119 12.68 27.29 -1.81
C ARG A 119 12.25 26.21 -0.81
N HIS A 120 11.11 26.39 -0.12
CA HIS A 120 10.56 25.39 0.82
C HIS A 120 9.66 24.34 0.12
N SER A 121 9.29 24.59 -1.13
CA SER A 121 8.45 23.73 -1.97
C SER A 121 9.14 22.44 -2.44
N ARG A 122 10.49 22.39 -2.47
CA ARG A 122 11.21 21.29 -3.13
C ARG A 122 11.11 19.95 -2.38
N SER A 123 11.21 19.96 -1.05
CA SER A 123 11.07 18.74 -0.23
C SER A 123 9.64 18.20 -0.28
N GLU A 124 8.64 19.09 -0.20
CA GLU A 124 7.22 18.73 -0.31
C GLU A 124 6.86 18.21 -1.72
N LYS A 125 7.45 18.77 -2.78
CA LYS A 125 7.33 18.27 -4.16
C LYS A 125 7.90 16.87 -4.33
N ASN A 126 9.13 16.64 -3.87
CA ASN A 126 9.77 15.32 -3.95
C ASN A 126 8.96 14.27 -3.19
N LEU A 127 8.43 14.67 -2.04
CA LEU A 127 7.55 13.85 -1.24
C LEU A 127 6.30 13.48 -2.05
N LEU A 128 5.57 14.46 -2.59
CA LEU A 128 4.36 14.21 -3.37
C LEU A 128 4.63 13.30 -4.58
N MET A 129 5.69 13.57 -5.35
CA MET A 129 6.10 12.75 -6.49
C MET A 129 6.33 11.30 -6.09
N TYR A 130 6.98 11.06 -4.94
CA TYR A 130 7.15 9.71 -4.41
C TYR A 130 5.80 9.04 -4.09
N THR A 131 4.81 9.75 -3.54
CA THR A 131 3.48 9.14 -3.30
C THR A 131 2.77 8.80 -4.59
N ILE A 132 2.81 9.68 -5.59
CA ILE A 132 2.20 9.41 -6.89
C ILE A 132 2.88 8.19 -7.53
N PHE A 133 4.21 8.12 -7.44
CA PHE A 133 4.98 6.98 -7.92
C PHE A 133 4.52 5.68 -7.23
N VAL A 134 4.57 5.61 -5.90
CA VAL A 134 4.10 4.43 -5.15
C VAL A 134 2.65 4.07 -5.48
N PHE A 135 1.77 5.06 -5.61
CA PHE A 135 0.38 4.86 -5.98
C PHE A 135 0.24 4.21 -7.36
N VAL A 136 0.94 4.70 -8.38
CA VAL A 136 0.90 4.13 -9.74
C VAL A 136 1.35 2.67 -9.74
N PHE A 137 2.49 2.37 -9.10
CA PHE A 137 2.97 0.99 -9.02
C PHE A 137 2.02 0.07 -8.25
N THR A 138 1.43 0.55 -7.16
CA THR A 138 0.46 -0.23 -6.39
C THR A 138 -0.85 -0.44 -7.17
N MET A 139 -1.24 0.52 -8.02
CA MET A 139 -2.38 0.35 -8.93
C MET A 139 -2.13 -0.66 -10.04
N LEU A 140 -0.91 -0.71 -10.58
CA LEU A 140 -0.51 -1.75 -11.53
C LEU A 140 -0.57 -3.15 -10.88
N MET A 141 -0.10 -3.27 -9.64
CA MET A 141 -0.25 -4.49 -8.84
C MET A 141 -1.71 -4.89 -8.67
N CYS A 142 -2.58 -3.94 -8.31
CA CYS A 142 -4.01 -4.20 -8.17
C CYS A 142 -4.62 -4.68 -9.49
N SER A 143 -4.27 -4.02 -10.60
CA SER A 143 -4.74 -4.37 -11.95
C SER A 143 -4.31 -5.79 -12.34
N GLN A 144 -3.08 -6.18 -12.01
CA GLN A 144 -2.61 -7.55 -12.19
C GLN A 144 -3.46 -8.54 -11.40
N GLN A 145 -3.71 -8.30 -10.11
CA GLN A 145 -4.51 -9.20 -9.26
C GLN A 145 -5.96 -9.32 -9.75
N PHE A 146 -6.56 -8.23 -10.24
CA PHE A 146 -7.86 -8.28 -10.89
C PHE A 146 -7.83 -9.13 -12.15
N THR A 147 -6.82 -8.96 -13.00
CA THR A 147 -6.66 -9.75 -14.24
C THR A 147 -6.51 -11.25 -13.94
N VAL A 148 -5.70 -11.60 -12.93
CA VAL A 148 -5.54 -12.97 -12.44
C VAL A 148 -6.87 -13.53 -11.90
N GLY A 149 -7.60 -12.73 -11.12
CA GLY A 149 -8.92 -13.11 -10.61
C GLY A 149 -9.94 -13.35 -11.72
N ILE A 150 -9.97 -12.50 -12.75
CA ILE A 150 -10.85 -12.66 -13.92
C ILE A 150 -10.47 -13.91 -14.71
N ALA A 151 -9.18 -14.11 -15.00
CA ALA A 151 -8.69 -15.28 -15.71
C ALA A 151 -9.03 -16.59 -14.98
N ALA A 152 -8.96 -16.58 -13.65
CA ALA A 152 -9.35 -17.69 -12.80
C ALA A 152 -10.82 -18.06 -12.94
N VAL A 153 -11.70 -17.05 -12.88
CA VAL A 153 -13.16 -17.25 -13.00
C VAL A 153 -13.53 -17.70 -14.41
N ALA A 154 -12.86 -17.16 -15.43
CA ALA A 154 -13.05 -17.53 -16.83
C ALA A 154 -12.39 -18.88 -17.20
N ASN A 155 -11.67 -19.52 -16.27
CA ASN A 155 -10.89 -20.74 -16.50
C ASN A 155 -9.94 -20.63 -17.73
N ASN A 156 -9.39 -19.43 -17.95
CA ASN A 156 -8.50 -19.13 -19.08
C ASN A 156 -7.03 -19.18 -18.63
N ASN A 157 -6.40 -20.33 -18.86
CA ASN A 157 -5.02 -20.58 -18.43
C ASN A 157 -4.00 -19.66 -19.14
N ASP A 158 -4.24 -19.31 -20.40
CA ASP A 158 -3.32 -18.44 -21.15
C ASP A 158 -3.31 -17.02 -20.59
N MET A 159 -4.50 -16.48 -20.31
CA MET A 159 -4.66 -15.18 -19.67
C MET A 159 -4.08 -15.17 -18.26
N TYR A 160 -4.25 -16.26 -17.51
CA TYR A 160 -3.66 -16.43 -16.18
C TYR A 160 -2.13 -16.38 -16.25
N LEU A 161 -1.51 -17.19 -17.12
CA LEU A 161 -0.06 -17.24 -17.29
C LEU A 161 0.51 -15.91 -17.78
N TRP A 162 -0.18 -15.24 -18.71
CA TRP A 162 0.21 -13.93 -19.19
C TRP A 162 0.18 -12.90 -18.05
N ALA A 163 -0.93 -12.82 -17.30
CA ALA A 163 -1.09 -11.85 -16.21
C ALA A 163 -0.09 -12.09 -15.07
N SER A 164 0.24 -13.34 -14.76
CA SER A 164 1.27 -13.67 -13.77
C SER A 164 2.68 -13.28 -14.21
N ARG A 165 2.97 -13.24 -15.52
CA ARG A 165 4.31 -12.93 -16.06
C ARG A 165 4.57 -11.44 -16.30
N GLN A 166 3.57 -10.67 -16.73
CA GLN A 166 3.80 -9.28 -17.18
C GLN A 166 4.38 -8.34 -16.11
N PHE A 167 4.10 -8.61 -14.84
CA PHE A 167 4.42 -7.69 -13.74
C PHE A 167 5.18 -8.37 -12.60
N PHE A 168 5.89 -9.46 -12.87
CA PHE A 168 6.74 -10.11 -11.86
C PHE A 168 7.70 -9.10 -11.20
N TRP A 169 8.34 -8.24 -12.02
CA TRP A 169 9.25 -7.19 -11.58
C TRP A 169 8.60 -6.12 -10.70
N ILE A 170 7.29 -5.90 -10.79
CA ILE A 170 6.59 -4.91 -9.96
C ILE A 170 6.54 -5.37 -8.51
N ASN A 171 6.38 -6.67 -8.25
CA ASN A 171 6.43 -7.22 -6.90
C ASN A 171 7.79 -6.93 -6.25
N ASP A 172 8.88 -7.09 -7.00
CA ASP A 172 10.24 -6.83 -6.50
C ASP A 172 10.46 -5.35 -6.20
N VAL A 173 10.02 -4.46 -7.10
CA VAL A 173 10.10 -3.00 -6.90
C VAL A 173 9.28 -2.57 -5.67
N MET A 174 8.09 -3.13 -5.48
CA MET A 174 7.24 -2.82 -4.31
C MET A 174 7.81 -3.38 -3.00
N LEU A 175 8.46 -4.54 -3.03
CA LEU A 175 9.13 -5.10 -1.85
C LEU A 175 10.29 -4.20 -1.38
N VAL A 176 11.07 -3.65 -2.31
CA VAL A 176 12.20 -2.75 -2.02
C VAL A 176 11.72 -1.38 -1.52
N ILE A 177 10.64 -0.85 -2.09
CA ILE A 177 10.13 0.49 -1.78
C ILE A 177 9.33 0.50 -0.45
N GLN A 178 8.72 -0.62 -0.06
CA GLN A 178 7.80 -0.68 1.08
C GLN A 178 8.45 -1.12 2.39
N LEU A 179 9.40 -0.34 2.92
CA LEU A 179 9.83 -0.54 4.30
C LEU A 179 8.89 0.22 5.25
N PRO A 180 8.26 -0.40 6.26
CA PRO A 180 7.52 0.32 7.33
C PRO A 180 8.38 1.37 8.05
N ILE A 181 9.71 1.25 7.93
CA ILE A 181 10.69 2.26 8.30
C ILE A 181 10.42 3.60 7.60
N LEU A 182 9.87 3.63 6.39
CA LEU A 182 9.48 4.86 5.70
C LEU A 182 8.32 5.57 6.39
N LEU A 183 7.33 4.87 6.93
CA LEU A 183 6.23 5.49 7.69
C LEU A 183 6.76 6.10 8.99
N LEU A 184 7.66 5.37 9.66
CA LEU A 184 8.37 5.84 10.85
C LEU A 184 9.28 7.04 10.53
N TYR A 185 9.99 6.99 9.40
CA TYR A 185 10.80 8.08 8.88
C TYR A 185 9.94 9.30 8.54
N PHE A 186 8.80 9.14 7.87
CA PHE A 186 7.88 10.24 7.56
C PHE A 186 7.34 10.90 8.82
N VAL A 187 6.94 10.13 9.83
CA VAL A 187 6.50 10.68 11.12
C VAL A 187 7.64 11.44 11.80
N LEU A 188 8.84 10.85 11.89
CA LEU A 188 9.99 11.48 12.55
C LEU A 188 10.51 12.74 11.82
N LEU A 189 10.45 12.75 10.49
CA LEU A 189 10.92 13.88 9.68
C LEU A 189 9.91 15.03 9.69
N TYR A 190 8.62 14.71 9.72
CA TYR A 190 7.57 15.72 9.87
C TYR A 190 7.58 16.35 11.27
N ASP A 191 7.83 15.57 12.32
CA ASP A 191 7.96 16.08 13.70
C ASP A 191 9.11 17.09 13.83
N LYS A 192 10.27 16.79 13.21
CA LYS A 192 11.40 17.74 13.13
C LYS A 192 11.06 19.03 12.38
N HIS A 193 10.34 18.94 11.26
CA HIS A 193 9.96 20.12 10.46
C HIS A 193 8.86 20.96 11.12
N LEU A 194 7.93 20.33 11.85
CA LEU A 194 6.91 21.03 12.64
C LEU A 194 7.55 21.76 13.82
N MET A 195 8.47 21.11 14.52
CA MET A 195 9.24 21.70 15.63
C MET A 195 10.05 22.92 15.16
N SER A 196 10.68 22.88 13.99
CA SER A 196 11.43 24.05 13.47
C SER A 196 10.49 25.22 13.08
N ARG A 197 9.29 24.94 12.58
CA ARG A 197 8.27 25.98 12.30
C ARG A 197 7.74 26.62 13.59
N ILE A 198 7.56 25.84 14.66
CA ILE A 198 7.12 26.36 15.98
C ILE A 198 8.22 27.24 16.60
N ILE A 199 9.47 26.78 16.55
CA ILE A 199 10.62 27.54 17.09
C ILE A 199 10.79 28.88 16.36
N ASN A 200 10.73 28.92 15.02
CA ASN A 200 10.86 30.17 14.26
C ASN A 200 9.68 31.14 14.46
N LYS A 201 8.48 30.63 14.75
CA LYS A 201 7.31 31.49 15.02
C LYS A 201 7.36 32.10 16.42
N ASN A 202 8.04 31.44 17.36
CA ASN A 202 8.25 31.97 18.72
C ASN A 202 9.49 32.87 18.84
N SER A 203 10.40 32.86 17.87
CA SER A 203 11.55 33.79 17.82
C SER A 203 11.27 35.10 17.08
N SER A 204 10.06 35.26 16.55
CA SER A 204 9.61 36.46 15.81
C SER A 204 8.56 37.28 16.56
N ASN A 205 8.23 36.88 17.80
CA ASN A 205 7.51 37.65 18.81
C ASN A 205 8.47 38.01 19.94
#